data_AF-A0A1G9X0U6-F1
#
_entry.id   AF-A0A1G9X0U6-F1
#
_cell.length_a   1.000
_cell.length_b   1.000
_cell.length_c   1.000
_cell.angle_alpha   90.00
_cell.angle_beta   90.00
_cell.angle_gamma   90.00
#
_symmetry.space_group_name_H-M   'P 1'
#
loop_
_entity.id
_entity.type
_entity.pdbx_description
1 polymer ?
#
loop_
_entity_poly.entity_id
_entity_poly.type
_entity_poly.pdbx_seq_one_letter_code
_entity_poly.pdbx_strand_id
1 'polypeptide(L)'
;MNGTAHAAIGAATGFIVANTFQASPSETALFVGLGAVSGLMPDLDIDGKLRGKITLSHKLIQMAAQLIGILMIFYSFYEGSAREKWLGLGIGLGIMVVAGFIKQKHMLTITGIGVLMGGISLAEIWLILLGVYIIIASLSSHRSYTHSILGVIFFGVIASKFEVSVGIEGVFYCCLGGYISHLIADLKILPFNKRGIKLLLPVSKIEL
;
A
#
# COMPACT_ATOMS: atom_id res chain seq x y z
N MET A 1 3.45 1.98 18.69
CA MET A 1 4.04 0.70 19.20
C MET A 1 5.00 0.17 18.14
N ASN A 2 5.24 -1.14 17.99
CA ASN A 2 5.94 -1.67 16.80
C ASN A 2 4.92 -2.30 15.84
N GLY A 3 5.29 -2.48 14.57
CA GLY A 3 4.38 -3.02 13.54
C GLY A 3 3.80 -4.39 13.89
N THR A 4 4.55 -5.27 14.57
CA THR A 4 4.03 -6.57 15.00
C THR A 4 2.86 -6.43 15.97
N ALA A 5 2.94 -5.48 16.90
CA ALA A 5 1.84 -5.22 17.84
C ALA A 5 0.62 -4.65 17.11
N HIS A 6 0.81 -3.74 16.15
CA HIS A 6 -0.28 -3.21 15.34
C HIS A 6 -0.96 -4.30 14.49
N ALA A 7 -0.19 -5.19 13.87
CA ALA A 7 -0.74 -6.35 13.16
C ALA A 7 -1.50 -7.30 14.09
N ALA A 8 -1.00 -7.56 15.30
CA ALA A 8 -1.66 -8.42 16.27
C ALA A 8 -2.99 -7.83 16.78
N ILE A 9 -3.02 -6.53 17.09
CA ILE A 9 -4.24 -5.82 17.50
C ILE A 9 -5.25 -5.80 16.33
N GLY A 10 -4.76 -5.54 15.11
CA GLY A 10 -5.59 -5.62 13.91
C GLY A 10 -6.18 -7.01 13.71
N ALA A 11 -5.38 -8.07 13.83
CA ALA A 11 -5.84 -9.47 13.78
C ALA A 11 -6.91 -9.78 14.83
N ALA A 12 -6.69 -9.34 16.07
CA ALA A 12 -7.67 -9.50 17.15
C ALA A 12 -8.98 -8.76 16.83
N THR A 13 -8.89 -7.56 16.26
CA THR A 13 -10.07 -6.80 15.80
C THR A 13 -10.81 -7.56 14.71
N GLY A 14 -10.10 -8.13 13.73
CA GLY A 14 -10.68 -8.99 12.70
C GLY A 14 -11.38 -10.22 13.27
N PHE A 15 -10.80 -10.88 14.27
CA PHE A 15 -11.42 -11.99 14.97
C PHE A 15 -12.73 -11.58 15.68
N ILE A 16 -12.75 -10.43 16.35
CA ILE A 16 -13.96 -9.91 17.00
C ILE A 16 -15.06 -9.64 15.96
N VAL A 17 -14.72 -9.04 14.83
CA VAL A 17 -15.67 -8.82 13.73
C VAL A 17 -16.20 -10.16 13.21
N ALA A 18 -15.33 -11.15 13.01
CA ALA A 18 -15.74 -12.48 12.55
C ALA A 18 -16.78 -13.13 13.48
N ASN A 19 -16.57 -13.05 14.79
CA ASN A 19 -17.53 -13.57 15.77
C ASN A 19 -18.84 -12.77 15.77
N THR A 20 -18.78 -11.46 15.56
CA THR A 20 -19.97 -10.59 15.51
C THR A 20 -20.87 -10.93 14.33
N PHE A 21 -20.28 -11.21 13.17
CA PHE A 21 -20.98 -11.59 11.95
C PHE A 21 -21.21 -13.11 11.83
N GLN A 22 -20.88 -13.90 12.86
CA GLN A 22 -20.99 -15.36 12.85
C GLN A 22 -20.34 -16.00 11.62
N ALA A 23 -19.19 -15.46 11.23
CA ALA A 23 -18.47 -15.84 10.03
C ALA A 23 -18.04 -17.31 10.07
N SER A 24 -18.00 -17.96 8.90
CA SER A 24 -17.45 -19.31 8.77
C SER A 24 -15.97 -19.35 9.18
N PRO A 25 -15.38 -20.54 9.43
CA PRO A 25 -13.96 -20.65 9.75
C PRO A 25 -13.03 -20.03 8.68
N SER A 26 -13.39 -20.16 7.40
CA SER A 26 -12.63 -19.56 6.29
C SER A 26 -12.73 -18.03 6.28
N GLU A 27 -13.93 -17.48 6.50
CA GLU A 27 -14.14 -16.03 6.59
C GLU A 27 -13.50 -15.45 7.85
N THR A 28 -13.48 -16.20 8.95
CA THR A 28 -12.75 -15.83 10.16
C THR A 28 -11.25 -15.69 9.88
N ALA A 29 -10.65 -16.66 9.18
CA ALA A 29 -9.24 -16.58 8.78
C ALA A 29 -9.00 -15.37 7.86
N LEU A 30 -9.91 -15.10 6.92
CA LEU A 30 -9.86 -13.92 6.07
C LEU A 30 -9.91 -12.63 6.91
N PHE A 31 -10.85 -12.49 7.85
CA PHE A 31 -11.01 -11.29 8.66
C PHE A 31 -9.82 -11.07 9.60
N VAL A 32 -9.27 -12.13 10.20
CA VAL A 32 -8.04 -12.04 10.98
C VAL A 32 -6.89 -11.50 10.10
N GLY A 33 -6.76 -12.01 8.87
CA GLY A 33 -5.77 -11.51 7.90
C GLY A 33 -6.01 -10.05 7.50
N LEU A 34 -7.24 -9.70 7.11
CA LEU A 34 -7.63 -8.34 6.72
C LEU A 34 -7.43 -7.33 7.84
N GLY A 35 -7.79 -7.70 9.07
CA GLY A 35 -7.56 -6.89 10.26
C GLY A 35 -6.07 -6.66 10.50
N ALA A 36 -5.23 -7.70 10.40
CA ALA A 36 -3.79 -7.59 10.55
C ALA A 36 -3.17 -6.66 9.49
N VAL A 37 -3.55 -6.83 8.22
CA VAL A 37 -3.07 -5.99 7.11
C VAL A 37 -3.54 -4.55 7.30
N SER A 38 -4.82 -4.34 7.64
CA SER A 38 -5.40 -3.02 7.84
C SER A 38 -4.79 -2.27 9.03
N GLY A 39 -4.44 -3.00 10.10
CA GLY A 39 -3.68 -2.47 11.23
C GLY A 39 -2.26 -2.02 10.87
N LEU A 40 -1.70 -2.47 9.74
CA LEU A 40 -0.39 -2.02 9.24
C LEU A 40 -0.50 -0.89 8.20
N MET A 41 -1.69 -0.59 7.68
CA MET A 41 -1.89 0.39 6.60
C MET A 41 -1.47 1.82 6.97
N PRO A 42 -1.66 2.31 8.21
CA PRO A 42 -1.18 3.64 8.58
C PRO A 42 0.34 3.77 8.49
N ASP A 43 1.07 2.71 8.85
CA ASP A 43 2.53 2.66 8.92
C ASP A 43 3.22 2.43 7.57
N LEU A 44 2.46 2.36 6.47
CA LEU A 44 3.04 2.33 5.12
C LEU A 44 3.92 3.56 4.82
N ASP A 45 3.69 4.66 5.53
CA ASP A 45 4.48 5.90 5.46
C ASP A 45 5.84 5.82 6.20
N ILE A 46 6.16 4.72 6.89
CA ILE A 46 7.44 4.56 7.60
C ILE A 46 8.58 4.30 6.62
N ASP A 47 9.60 5.16 6.69
CA ASP A 47 10.85 4.96 5.96
C ASP A 47 11.67 3.76 6.49
N GLY A 48 12.08 2.89 5.56
CA GLY A 48 13.15 1.91 5.77
C GLY A 48 12.68 0.47 5.99
N LYS A 49 12.18 0.13 7.19
CA LYS A 49 12.03 -1.29 7.59
C LYS A 49 10.77 -1.97 7.06
N LEU A 50 9.60 -1.35 7.18
CA LEU A 50 8.34 -1.93 6.70
C LEU A 50 8.28 -1.86 5.17
N ARG A 51 8.65 -0.71 4.61
CA ARG A 51 8.82 -0.49 3.17
C ARG A 51 9.70 -1.54 2.50
N GLY A 52 10.82 -1.93 3.11
CA GLY A 52 11.72 -2.97 2.58
C GLY A 52 11.16 -4.40 2.64
N LYS A 53 10.16 -4.67 3.48
CA LYS A 53 9.50 -5.98 3.57
C LYS A 53 8.28 -6.11 2.66
N ILE A 54 7.55 -5.01 2.45
CA ILE A 54 6.32 -5.01 1.65
C ILE A 54 6.64 -4.85 0.15
N THR A 55 7.67 -4.06 -0.17
CA THR A 55 8.04 -3.81 -1.57
C THR A 55 9.14 -4.73 -2.04
N LEU A 56 9.15 -5.04 -3.35
CA LEU A 56 10.24 -5.77 -3.96
C LEU A 56 11.57 -5.01 -3.82
N SER A 57 12.67 -5.74 -3.84
CA SER A 57 14.01 -5.13 -3.87
C SER A 57 14.13 -4.25 -5.12
N HIS A 58 14.56 -2.99 -4.94
CA HIS A 58 14.85 -2.10 -6.07
C HIS A 58 15.84 -2.74 -7.05
N LYS A 59 16.79 -3.57 -6.58
CA LYS A 59 17.72 -4.30 -7.45
C LYS A 59 17.01 -5.28 -8.39
N LEU A 60 15.96 -5.96 -7.92
CA LEU A 60 15.19 -6.88 -8.76
C LEU A 60 14.45 -6.11 -9.86
N ILE A 61 13.81 -4.99 -9.51
CA ILE A 61 13.14 -4.13 -10.48
C ILE A 61 14.12 -3.53 -11.48
N GLN A 62 15.30 -3.11 -11.02
CA GLN A 62 16.39 -2.66 -11.88
C GLN A 62 16.82 -3.74 -12.86
N MET A 63 17.09 -4.95 -12.37
CA MET A 63 17.49 -6.09 -13.22
C MET A 63 16.41 -6.44 -14.25
N ALA A 64 15.14 -6.49 -13.84
CA ALA A 64 14.04 -6.77 -14.76
C ALA A 64 13.91 -5.68 -15.83
N ALA A 65 13.96 -4.40 -15.45
CA ALA A 65 13.89 -3.29 -16.39
C ALA A 65 15.11 -3.25 -17.34
N GLN A 66 16.30 -3.56 -16.83
CA GLN A 66 17.51 -3.68 -17.65
C GLN A 66 17.40 -4.82 -18.66
N LEU A 67 16.90 -5.99 -18.23
CA LEU A 67 16.67 -7.12 -19.12
C LEU A 67 15.64 -6.77 -20.20
N ILE A 68 14.53 -6.12 -19.85
CA ILE A 68 13.53 -5.63 -20.81
C ILE A 68 14.16 -4.67 -21.81
N GLY A 69 14.95 -3.70 -21.34
CA GLY A 69 15.66 -2.75 -22.21
C GLY A 69 16.58 -3.44 -23.20
N ILE A 70 17.37 -4.42 -22.74
CA ILE A 70 18.25 -5.24 -23.59
C ILE A 70 17.45 -6.02 -24.63
N LEU A 71 16.38 -6.72 -24.21
CA LEU A 71 15.53 -7.51 -25.10
C LEU A 71 14.84 -6.63 -26.16
N MET A 72 14.39 -5.43 -25.80
CA MET A 72 13.82 -4.47 -26.75
C MET A 72 14.82 -4.06 -27.83
N ILE A 73 16.08 -3.82 -27.47
CA ILE A 73 17.15 -3.53 -28.44
C ILE A 73 17.32 -4.72 -29.36
N PHE A 74 17.57 -5.92 -28.83
CA PHE A 74 17.77 -7.12 -29.66
C PHE A 74 16.61 -7.39 -30.61
N TYR A 75 15.37 -7.34 -30.10
CA TYR A 75 14.18 -7.55 -30.92
C TYR A 75 14.07 -6.53 -32.05
N SER A 76 14.31 -5.24 -31.76
CA SER A 76 14.27 -4.19 -32.78
C SER A 76 15.32 -4.39 -33.88
N PHE A 77 16.48 -4.96 -33.57
CA PHE A 77 17.53 -5.26 -34.55
C PHE A 77 17.25 -6.53 -35.35
N TYR A 78 16.57 -7.50 -34.76
CA TYR A 78 16.23 -8.77 -35.37
C TYR A 78 15.07 -8.65 -36.38
N GLU A 79 13.95 -8.04 -35.99
CA GLU A 79 12.76 -7.93 -36.87
C GLU A 79 12.50 -6.51 -37.40
N GLY A 80 13.03 -5.47 -36.76
CA GLY A 80 12.64 -4.09 -37.05
C GLY A 80 13.22 -3.51 -38.34
N SER A 81 12.47 -2.58 -38.94
CA SER A 81 12.91 -1.66 -39.97
C SER A 81 14.03 -0.72 -39.48
N ALA A 82 14.68 0.01 -40.39
CA ALA A 82 15.73 0.96 -40.03
C ALA A 82 15.28 1.98 -38.96
N ARG A 83 14.03 2.47 -39.03
CA ARG A 83 13.46 3.38 -38.03
C ARG A 83 13.25 2.70 -36.68
N GLU A 84 12.72 1.48 -36.68
CA GLU A 84 12.44 0.73 -35.46
C GLU A 84 13.71 0.35 -34.71
N LYS A 85 14.83 0.10 -35.42
CA LYS A 85 16.15 -0.11 -34.80
C LYS A 85 16.61 1.08 -33.98
N TRP A 86 16.52 2.29 -34.54
CA TRP A 86 16.90 3.51 -33.83
C TRP A 86 15.96 3.80 -32.66
N LEU A 87 14.65 3.57 -32.82
CA LEU A 87 13.68 3.72 -31.74
C LEU A 87 13.90 2.70 -30.63
N GLY A 88 14.09 1.43 -30.96
CA GLY A 88 14.35 0.35 -30.01
C GLY A 88 15.65 0.56 -29.25
N LEU A 89 16.71 1.02 -29.93
CA LEU A 89 17.96 1.44 -29.30
C LEU A 89 17.73 2.58 -28.30
N GLY A 90 17.06 3.65 -28.73
CA GLY A 90 16.79 4.81 -27.89
C GLY A 90 15.94 4.48 -26.66
N ILE A 91 14.83 3.75 -26.85
CA ILE A 91 13.92 3.35 -25.78
C ILE A 91 14.62 2.37 -24.83
N GLY A 92 15.30 1.35 -25.35
CA GLY A 92 15.99 0.35 -24.53
C GLY A 92 17.07 0.96 -23.65
N LEU A 93 17.91 1.83 -24.22
CA LEU A 93 18.91 2.58 -23.44
C LEU A 93 18.25 3.53 -22.43
N GLY A 94 17.17 4.20 -22.82
CA GLY A 94 16.39 5.06 -21.93
C GLY A 94 15.86 4.32 -20.71
N ILE A 95 15.26 3.13 -20.91
CA ILE A 95 14.78 2.27 -19.83
C ILE A 95 15.93 1.88 -18.90
N MET A 96 17.07 1.46 -19.45
CA MET A 96 18.24 1.05 -18.66
C MET A 96 18.77 2.21 -17.79
N VAL A 97 18.87 3.42 -18.35
CA VAL A 97 19.33 4.61 -17.62
C VAL A 97 18.35 4.98 -16.51
N VAL A 98 17.05 5.07 -16.82
CA VAL A 98 16.01 5.41 -15.83
C VAL A 98 15.97 4.37 -14.70
N ALA A 99 16.05 3.08 -15.04
CA ALA A 99 16.10 2.00 -14.07
C ALA A 99 17.27 2.18 -13.08
N GLY A 100 18.45 2.58 -13.56
CA GLY A 100 19.63 2.86 -12.73
C GLY A 100 19.38 3.88 -11.61
N PHE A 101 18.42 4.80 -11.77
CA PHE A 101 18.06 5.79 -10.76
C PHE A 101 17.01 5.31 -9.74
N ILE A 102 16.43 4.12 -9.92
CA ILE A 102 15.45 3.56 -8.99
C ILE A 102 16.15 3.16 -7.68
N LYS A 103 15.74 3.81 -6.57
CA LYS A 103 16.23 3.53 -5.22
C LYS A 103 15.12 2.90 -4.40
N GLN A 104 15.46 2.31 -3.25
CA GLN A 104 14.46 1.74 -2.33
C GLN A 104 13.37 2.77 -1.95
N LYS A 105 13.75 4.05 -1.86
CA LYS A 105 12.84 5.18 -1.60
C LYS A 105 11.84 5.50 -2.73
N HIS A 106 11.87 4.81 -3.86
CA HIS A 106 10.85 4.92 -4.92
C HIS A 106 9.90 3.71 -4.94
N MET A 107 10.28 2.60 -4.28
CA MET A 107 9.60 1.32 -4.44
C MET A 107 8.13 1.34 -4.03
N LEU A 108 7.80 1.96 -2.90
CA LEU A 108 6.40 2.09 -2.48
C LEU A 108 5.54 2.89 -3.47
N THR A 109 6.08 3.96 -4.06
CA THR A 109 5.38 4.73 -5.10
C THR A 109 5.19 3.88 -6.34
N ILE A 110 6.20 3.12 -6.77
CA ILE A 110 6.11 2.17 -7.90
C ILE A 110 5.05 1.10 -7.62
N THR A 111 5.01 0.57 -6.39
CA THR A 111 3.96 -0.38 -5.96
C THR A 111 2.58 0.25 -6.05
N GLY A 112 2.41 1.47 -5.54
CA GLY A 112 1.14 2.20 -5.63
C GLY A 112 0.69 2.44 -7.08
N ILE A 113 1.62 2.79 -7.98
CA ILE A 113 1.35 2.89 -9.42
C ILE A 113 0.95 1.54 -10.00
N GLY A 114 1.65 0.45 -9.65
CA GLY A 114 1.31 -0.89 -10.10
C GLY A 114 -0.10 -1.32 -9.66
N VAL A 115 -0.46 -1.09 -8.39
CA VAL A 115 -1.79 -1.35 -7.85
C VAL A 115 -2.85 -0.50 -8.56
N LEU A 116 -2.57 0.79 -8.78
CA LEU A 116 -3.46 1.69 -9.51
C LEU A 116 -3.73 1.22 -10.94
N MET A 117 -2.67 0.89 -11.69
CA MET A 117 -2.78 0.39 -13.06
C MET A 117 -3.49 -0.96 -13.11
N GLY A 118 -3.24 -1.85 -12.14
CA GLY A 118 -3.97 -3.10 -11.98
C GLY A 118 -5.46 -2.88 -11.73
N GLY A 119 -5.80 -1.95 -10.83
CA GLY A 119 -7.19 -1.56 -10.58
C GLY A 119 -7.89 -1.00 -11.82
N ILE A 120 -7.22 -0.16 -12.60
CA ILE A 120 -7.74 0.35 -13.87
C ILE A 120 -7.96 -0.80 -14.86
N SER A 121 -6.98 -1.70 -15.00
CA SER A 121 -7.07 -2.84 -15.93
C SER A 121 -8.16 -3.83 -15.56
N LEU A 122 -8.44 -4.00 -14.26
CA LEU A 122 -9.49 -4.88 -13.75
C LEU A 122 -10.85 -4.17 -13.60
N ALA A 123 -10.90 -2.86 -13.87
CA ALA A 123 -12.06 -2.00 -13.59
C ALA A 123 -12.54 -2.03 -12.12
N GLU A 124 -11.63 -2.30 -11.19
CA GLU A 124 -11.92 -2.43 -9.75
C GLU A 124 -11.64 -1.12 -9.01
N ILE A 125 -12.69 -0.41 -8.64
CA ILE A 125 -12.58 0.93 -8.01
C ILE A 125 -11.83 0.91 -6.68
N TRP A 126 -11.97 -0.15 -5.88
CA TRP A 126 -11.28 -0.24 -4.59
C TRP A 126 -9.76 -0.37 -4.77
N LEU A 127 -9.30 -1.08 -5.81
CA LEU A 127 -7.88 -1.17 -6.17
C LEU A 127 -7.34 0.16 -6.68
N ILE A 128 -8.12 0.89 -7.48
CA ILE A 128 -7.76 2.23 -7.96
C ILE A 128 -7.53 3.15 -6.75
N LEU A 129 -8.50 3.20 -5.83
CA LEU A 129 -8.42 4.03 -4.62
C LEU A 129 -7.27 3.59 -3.69
N LEU A 130 -7.03 2.28 -3.56
CA LEU A 130 -5.90 1.74 -2.80
C LEU A 130 -4.55 2.14 -3.41
N GLY A 131 -4.42 2.10 -4.74
CA GLY A 131 -3.25 2.58 -5.45
C GLY A 131 -2.98 4.06 -5.17
N VAL A 132 -4.02 4.91 -5.22
CA VAL A 132 -3.94 6.33 -4.84
C VAL A 132 -3.51 6.49 -3.39
N TYR A 133 -4.10 5.73 -2.45
CA TYR A 133 -3.71 5.75 -1.03
C TYR A 133 -2.22 5.46 -0.84
N ILE A 134 -1.70 4.39 -1.47
CA ILE A 134 -0.30 3.99 -1.35
C ILE A 134 0.64 5.06 -1.94
N ILE A 135 0.27 5.67 -3.07
CA ILE A 135 1.06 6.75 -3.68
C ILE A 135 1.13 7.94 -2.72
N ILE A 136 -0.01 8.41 -2.18
CA ILE A 136 -0.04 9.53 -1.23
C ILE A 136 0.75 9.18 0.04
N ALA A 137 0.57 7.98 0.60
CA ALA A 137 1.32 7.51 1.76
C ALA A 137 2.84 7.51 1.50
N SER A 138 3.27 7.10 0.31
CA SER A 138 4.69 7.07 -0.06
C SER A 138 5.38 8.44 -0.15
N LEU A 139 4.58 9.51 -0.25
CA LEU A 139 5.05 10.90 -0.34
C LEU A 139 4.78 11.68 0.96
N SER A 140 4.06 11.08 1.90
CA SER A 140 3.68 11.71 3.17
C SER A 140 4.76 11.50 4.21
N SER A 141 4.95 12.49 5.09
CA SER A 141 5.81 12.32 6.27
C SER A 141 5.15 11.35 7.26
N HIS A 142 5.95 10.52 7.93
CA HIS A 142 5.43 9.59 8.93
C HIS A 142 4.54 10.29 9.98
N ARG A 143 3.36 9.71 10.28
CA ARG A 143 2.35 10.20 11.24
C ARG A 143 1.63 11.49 10.82
N SER A 144 1.51 11.71 9.51
CA SER A 144 0.72 12.80 8.95
C SER A 144 -0.62 12.30 8.42
N TYR A 145 -0.79 12.27 7.10
CA TYR A 145 -2.00 11.90 6.40
C TYR A 145 -2.56 10.52 6.81
N THR A 146 -1.72 9.49 6.87
CA THR A 146 -2.15 8.12 7.21
C THR A 146 -2.52 7.94 8.69
N HIS A 147 -2.21 8.91 9.54
CA HIS A 147 -2.56 8.90 10.97
C HIS A 147 -3.54 10.04 11.30
N SER A 148 -4.41 10.37 10.34
CA SER A 148 -5.43 11.41 10.45
C SER A 148 -6.83 10.87 10.23
N ILE A 149 -7.85 11.61 10.68
CA ILE A 149 -9.26 11.31 10.39
C ILE A 149 -9.50 11.26 8.88
N LEU A 150 -8.81 12.10 8.11
CA LEU A 150 -8.89 12.06 6.64
C LEU A 150 -8.42 10.72 6.08
N GLY A 151 -7.32 10.18 6.63
CA GLY A 151 -6.80 8.85 6.29
C GLY A 151 -7.81 7.75 6.62
N VAL A 152 -8.45 7.82 7.80
CA VAL A 152 -9.52 6.89 8.22
C VAL A 152 -10.71 6.95 7.25
N ILE A 153 -11.19 8.15 6.91
CA ILE A 153 -12.32 8.32 5.99
C ILE A 153 -11.98 7.74 4.62
N PHE A 154 -10.82 8.09 4.06
CA PHE A 154 -10.44 7.62 2.73
C PHE A 154 -10.22 6.11 2.71
N PHE A 155 -9.58 5.54 3.73
CA PHE A 155 -9.44 4.09 3.87
C PHE A 155 -10.79 3.38 4.08
N GLY A 156 -11.74 4.02 4.80
CA GLY A 156 -13.11 3.54 4.93
C GLY A 156 -13.85 3.48 3.58
N VAL A 157 -13.66 4.48 2.71
CA VAL A 157 -14.20 4.44 1.34
C VAL A 157 -13.61 3.26 0.56
N ILE A 158 -12.29 3.03 0.65
CA ILE A 158 -11.64 1.84 0.04
C ILE A 158 -12.28 0.55 0.58
N ALA A 159 -12.38 0.41 1.90
CA ALA A 159 -12.93 -0.76 2.55
C ALA A 159 -14.39 -1.03 2.15
N SER A 160 -15.21 0.01 2.04
CA SER A 160 -16.62 -0.15 1.61
C SER A 160 -16.74 -0.63 0.16
N LYS A 161 -15.89 -0.12 -0.74
CA LYS A 161 -15.85 -0.60 -2.13
C LYS A 161 -15.28 -2.02 -2.23
N PHE A 162 -14.33 -2.36 -1.37
CA PHE A 162 -13.77 -3.70 -1.31
C PHE A 162 -14.82 -4.71 -0.82
N GLU A 163 -15.57 -4.40 0.23
CA GLU A 163 -16.68 -5.24 0.72
C GLU A 163 -17.70 -5.53 -0.40
N VAL A 164 -18.12 -4.52 -1.15
CA VAL A 164 -19.03 -4.68 -2.29
C VAL A 164 -18.42 -5.58 -3.39
N SER A 165 -17.13 -5.43 -3.67
CA SER A 165 -16.42 -6.21 -4.70
C SER A 165 -16.30 -7.69 -4.32
N VAL A 166 -16.03 -8.01 -3.04
CA VAL A 166 -15.89 -9.40 -2.58
C VAL A 166 -17.20 -10.05 -2.14
N GLY A 167 -18.23 -9.26 -1.83
CA GLY A 167 -19.55 -9.73 -1.43
C GLY A 167 -19.60 -10.40 -0.04
N ILE A 168 -18.65 -10.09 0.84
CA ILE A 168 -18.55 -10.68 2.19
C ILE A 168 -18.86 -9.61 3.23
N GLU A 169 -20.02 -9.73 3.88
CA GLU A 169 -20.47 -8.79 4.91
C GLU A 169 -19.51 -8.80 6.12
N GLY A 170 -19.10 -7.63 6.59
CA GLY A 170 -18.18 -7.50 7.72
C GLY A 170 -16.76 -7.10 7.32
N VAL A 171 -16.41 -7.20 6.04
CA VAL A 171 -15.12 -6.77 5.49
C VAL A 171 -14.86 -5.29 5.75
N PHE A 172 -15.87 -4.44 5.59
CA PHE A 172 -15.77 -3.02 5.87
C PHE A 172 -15.39 -2.77 7.33
N TYR A 173 -16.13 -3.37 8.27
CA TYR A 173 -15.90 -3.23 9.71
C TYR A 173 -14.55 -3.81 10.13
N CYS A 174 -14.14 -4.92 9.52
CA CYS A 174 -12.85 -5.54 9.76
C CYS A 174 -11.70 -4.60 9.35
N CYS A 175 -11.72 -4.10 8.12
CA CYS A 175 -10.68 -3.21 7.63
C CYS A 175 -10.64 -1.88 8.37
N LEU A 176 -11.81 -1.23 8.54
CA LEU A 176 -11.89 0.05 9.23
C LEU A 176 -11.52 -0.09 10.71
N GLY A 177 -11.99 -1.14 11.38
CA GLY A 177 -11.65 -1.45 12.76
C GLY A 177 -10.15 -1.71 12.93
N GLY A 178 -9.53 -2.49 12.05
CA GLY A 178 -8.08 -2.71 12.05
C GLY A 178 -7.30 -1.40 11.91
N TYR A 179 -7.68 -0.54 10.97
CA TYR A 179 -7.06 0.77 10.78
C TYR A 179 -7.21 1.67 12.01
N ILE A 180 -8.43 1.79 12.56
CA ILE A 180 -8.70 2.61 13.75
C ILE A 180 -7.95 2.08 14.97
N SER A 181 -7.84 0.75 15.12
CA SER A 181 -7.12 0.12 16.22
C SER A 181 -5.64 0.54 16.25
N HIS A 182 -5.02 0.72 15.07
CA HIS A 182 -3.66 1.26 14.96
C HIS A 182 -3.59 2.68 15.52
N LEU A 183 -4.48 3.56 15.07
CA LEU A 183 -4.50 4.96 15.51
C LEU A 183 -4.71 5.06 17.02
N ILE A 184 -5.65 4.28 17.57
CA ILE A 184 -5.90 4.24 19.03
C ILE A 184 -4.64 3.78 19.77
N ALA A 185 -3.97 2.74 19.29
CA ALA A 185 -2.72 2.24 19.88
C ALA A 185 -1.57 3.26 19.81
N ASP A 186 -1.64 4.20 18.88
CA ASP A 186 -0.66 5.27 18.69
C ASP A 186 -1.07 6.64 19.28
N LEU A 187 -2.18 6.70 20.05
CA LEU A 187 -2.51 7.87 20.87
C LEU A 187 -1.52 8.01 22.05
N LYS A 188 -1.22 9.26 22.41
CA LYS A 188 -0.35 9.62 23.55
C LYS A 188 -1.01 9.37 24.91
N ILE A 189 -2.34 9.22 24.94
CA ILE A 189 -3.12 8.90 26.15
C ILE A 189 -2.72 7.52 26.71
N LEU A 190 -2.22 6.61 25.88
CA LEU A 190 -1.76 5.30 26.32
C LEU A 190 -0.35 5.40 26.95
N PRO A 191 -0.13 4.82 28.16
CA PRO A 191 1.10 5.00 28.93
C PRO A 191 2.36 4.45 28.23
N PHE A 192 2.18 3.57 27.25
CA PHE A 192 3.27 2.92 26.50
C PHE A 192 3.74 3.73 25.28
N ASN A 193 3.08 4.85 24.95
CA ASN A 193 3.41 5.64 23.77
C ASN A 193 3.83 7.06 24.11
N LYS A 194 5.10 7.38 23.83
CA LYS A 194 5.69 8.69 24.13
C LYS A 194 5.47 9.73 23.02
N ARG A 195 4.99 9.31 21.84
CA ARG A 195 4.79 10.16 20.66
C ARG A 195 3.36 9.99 20.16
N GLY A 196 2.57 11.07 20.15
CA GLY A 196 1.18 11.05 19.70
C GLY A 196 1.02 11.08 18.18
N ILE A 197 -0.25 11.19 17.76
CA ILE A 197 -0.66 11.34 16.35
C ILE A 197 -1.47 12.62 16.14
N LYS A 198 -1.42 13.18 14.94
CA LYS A 198 -2.09 14.44 14.58
C LYS A 198 -3.38 14.17 13.84
N LEU A 199 -4.40 13.71 14.58
CA LEU A 199 -5.68 13.27 14.02
C LEU A 199 -6.36 14.30 13.12
N LEU A 200 -6.18 15.59 13.42
CA LEU A 200 -6.90 16.69 12.76
C LEU A 200 -6.14 17.29 11.57
N LEU A 201 -5.06 16.69 11.08
CA LEU A 201 -4.41 17.19 9.86
C LEU A 201 -5.34 17.08 8.64
N PRO A 202 -5.30 18.06 7.71
CA PRO A 202 -4.44 19.25 7.68
C PRO A 202 -4.98 20.46 8.47
N VAL A 203 -6.14 20.34 9.11
CA VAL A 203 -6.86 21.43 9.80
C VAL A 203 -6.15 21.87 11.08
N SER A 204 -5.57 20.94 11.84
CA SER A 204 -4.86 21.24 13.08
C SER A 204 -3.66 20.30 13.31
N LYS A 205 -2.64 20.82 13.99
CA LYS A 205 -1.40 20.10 14.32
C LYS A 205 -1.37 19.57 15.76
N ILE A 206 -2.50 19.63 16.49
CA ILE A 206 -2.61 19.11 17.85
C ILE A 206 -2.24 17.62 17.86
N GLU A 207 -1.37 17.24 18.79
CA GLU A 207 -0.96 15.85 19.02
C GLU A 207 -1.80 15.25 20.15
N LEU A 208 -2.41 14.10 19.87
CA LEU A 208 -3.23 13.32 20.80
C LEU A 208 -2.61 11.95 21.09
#